data_AF-A0A3T0RS44-F1
#
_entry.id   AF-A0A3T0RS44-F1
#
_cell.length_a   1.000
_cell.length_b   1.000
_cell.length_c   1.000
_cell.angle_alpha   90.00
_cell.angle_beta   90.00
_cell.angle_gamma   90.00
#
_symmetry.space_group_name_H-M   'P 1'
#
loop_
_entity.id
_entity.type
_entity.pdbx_description
1 polymer ?
#
loop_
_entity_poly.entity_id
_entity_poly.type
_entity_poly.pdbx_seq_one_letter_code
_entity_poly.pdbx_strand_id
1 'polypeptide(L)'
;MATSTASSEVFRWPKLCVNQTVSIENKSSKDQTVWLQEWEKTIVDETDHVVPAKSKIFLQLSHDPSISQQDYSLLALDNPKELAIETHCNLRDIVAGDSLEGGVVYYKINPNAVNEVQLKNLFPGRNTFYIEDLSATQKAAPLEIDVEGRDLFKFTLKPEPTSTWVKITARERFRSSVNTSSTVLKPAYTEPQRSIASTEDTYFLMGASDNTGDQFIVKIKDPAMVQKARDQITNPKLQKIVFAKIALGSQGYNRNMTKKEKSFWSWSVTEVTNISDFGSTACNGFPQMLEDQAETWVNGLGKICFWSYRIKKELTYDEVTNPK
;
A
#
# COMPACT_ATOMS: atom_id res chain seq x y z
N MET A 1 -19.63 18.21 2.19
CA MET A 1 -19.33 17.20 3.23
C MET A 1 -17.85 17.29 3.53
N ALA A 2 -17.48 17.44 4.81
CA ALA A 2 -16.09 17.48 5.21
C ALA A 2 -15.46 16.10 4.95
N THR A 3 -14.52 16.05 4.01
CA THR A 3 -13.73 14.86 3.69
C THR A 3 -12.89 14.50 4.90
N SER A 4 -13.22 13.39 5.55
CA SER A 4 -12.51 12.88 6.72
C SER A 4 -11.04 12.59 6.36
N THR A 5 -10.19 12.95 7.28
CA THR A 5 -8.79 12.55 7.38
C THR A 5 -8.76 11.07 7.76
N ALA A 6 -8.85 10.19 6.77
CA ALA A 6 -8.95 8.77 7.05
C ALA A 6 -7.56 8.14 7.23
N SER A 7 -7.37 7.39 8.32
CA SER A 7 -6.37 6.31 8.35
C SER A 7 -6.98 5.16 7.58
N SER A 8 -6.54 4.99 6.33
CA SER A 8 -7.01 3.90 5.51
C SER A 8 -6.17 2.64 5.63
N GLU A 9 -6.81 1.49 5.77
CA GLU A 9 -6.18 0.21 5.46
C GLU A 9 -6.89 -0.43 4.28
N VAL A 10 -6.09 -0.84 3.29
CA VAL A 10 -6.58 -1.56 2.12
C VAL A 10 -6.24 -3.02 2.30
N PHE A 11 -7.29 -3.84 2.30
CA PHE A 11 -7.19 -5.28 2.30
C PHE A 11 -7.42 -5.75 0.89
N ARG A 12 -6.42 -6.36 0.26
CA ARG A 12 -6.52 -6.96 -1.08
C ARG A 12 -6.44 -8.46 -0.93
N TRP A 13 -7.26 -9.24 -1.64
CA TRP A 13 -7.15 -10.70 -1.70
C TRP A 13 -7.06 -11.16 -3.15
N PRO A 14 -6.32 -12.25 -3.45
CA PRO A 14 -6.27 -12.75 -4.81
C PRO A 14 -7.60 -13.46 -5.12
N LYS A 15 -7.89 -13.63 -6.40
CA LYS A 15 -8.87 -14.61 -6.84
C LYS A 15 -8.43 -16.01 -6.40
N LEU A 16 -9.04 -16.50 -5.32
CA LEU A 16 -8.78 -17.83 -4.78
C LEU A 16 -9.74 -18.88 -5.39
N CYS A 17 -10.99 -18.50 -5.68
CA CYS A 17 -12.02 -19.41 -6.20
C CYS A 17 -13.18 -18.66 -6.86
N VAL A 18 -14.14 -19.39 -7.44
CA VAL A 18 -15.32 -18.83 -8.13
C VAL A 18 -16.32 -18.18 -7.16
N ASN A 19 -16.54 -18.77 -5.99
CA ASN A 19 -17.45 -18.25 -4.96
C ASN A 19 -16.65 -17.94 -3.70
N GLN A 20 -16.43 -16.65 -3.46
CA GLN A 20 -15.65 -16.18 -2.32
C GLN A 20 -16.55 -15.44 -1.34
N THR A 21 -16.40 -15.73 -0.05
CA THR A 21 -17.06 -14.98 1.02
C THR A 21 -16.01 -14.22 1.80
N VAL A 22 -16.24 -12.92 1.99
CA VAL A 22 -15.44 -12.09 2.91
C VAL A 22 -16.22 -11.94 4.20
N SER A 23 -15.62 -12.34 5.31
CA SER A 23 -16.18 -12.09 6.63
C SER A 23 -15.44 -10.95 7.30
N ILE A 24 -16.18 -9.97 7.82
CA ILE A 24 -15.65 -8.75 8.41
C ILE A 24 -16.20 -8.64 9.82
N GLU A 25 -15.34 -8.78 10.82
CA GLU A 25 -15.67 -8.67 12.22
C GLU A 25 -15.21 -7.32 12.77
N ASN A 26 -16.15 -6.49 13.22
CA ASN A 26 -15.86 -5.25 13.92
C ASN A 26 -15.76 -5.50 15.42
N LYS A 27 -14.54 -5.39 15.95
CA LYS A 27 -14.25 -5.56 17.39
C LYS A 27 -14.37 -4.27 18.17
N SER A 28 -14.68 -3.14 17.55
CA SER A 28 -14.85 -1.86 18.22
C SER A 28 -16.23 -1.75 18.90
N SER A 29 -16.39 -0.71 19.73
CA SER A 29 -17.67 -0.35 20.36
C SER A 29 -18.53 0.58 19.52
N LYS A 30 -18.10 0.94 18.30
CA LYS A 30 -18.80 1.83 17.38
C LYS A 30 -19.02 1.15 16.05
N ASP A 31 -20.02 1.60 15.31
CA ASP A 31 -20.18 1.16 13.93
C ASP A 31 -18.99 1.63 13.11
N GLN A 32 -18.56 0.81 12.16
CA GLN A 32 -17.51 1.14 11.22
C GLN A 32 -18.04 1.06 9.80
N THR A 33 -17.49 1.90 8.92
CA THR A 33 -17.81 1.87 7.48
C THR A 33 -16.61 1.35 6.73
N VAL A 34 -16.85 0.40 5.83
CA VAL A 34 -15.85 -0.17 4.92
C VAL A 34 -16.35 -0.03 3.50
N TRP A 35 -15.45 0.22 2.56
CA TRP A 35 -15.78 0.35 1.14
C TRP A 35 -15.22 -0.85 0.40
N LEU A 36 -16.12 -1.66 -0.18
CA LEU A 36 -15.74 -2.74 -1.07
C LEU A 36 -15.55 -2.15 -2.47
N GLN A 37 -14.36 -2.32 -3.01
CA GLN A 37 -13.99 -1.91 -4.35
C GLN A 37 -13.79 -3.15 -5.21
N GLU A 38 -14.44 -3.17 -6.36
CA GLU A 38 -14.24 -4.17 -7.39
C GLU A 38 -13.33 -3.62 -8.49
N TRP A 39 -12.37 -4.43 -8.89
CA TRP A 39 -11.31 -4.05 -9.82
C TRP A 39 -11.28 -4.96 -11.03
N GLU A 40 -11.05 -4.35 -12.17
CA GLU A 40 -10.42 -5.01 -13.31
C GLU A 40 -9.03 -4.39 -13.51
N LYS A 41 -8.86 -3.57 -14.56
CA LYS A 41 -7.69 -2.67 -14.71
C LYS A 41 -7.85 -1.39 -13.88
N THR A 42 -9.09 -0.96 -13.72
CA THR A 42 -9.51 0.19 -12.91
C THR A 42 -10.61 -0.26 -11.94
N ILE A 43 -10.96 0.59 -10.99
CA ILE A 43 -12.15 0.39 -10.17
C ILE A 43 -13.37 0.41 -11.09
N VAL A 44 -14.19 -0.63 -11.04
CA VAL A 44 -15.44 -0.76 -11.81
C VAL A 44 -16.67 -0.57 -10.97
N ASP A 45 -16.61 -0.93 -9.67
CA ASP A 45 -17.67 -0.70 -8.70
C ASP A 45 -17.08 -0.35 -7.32
N GLU A 46 -17.81 0.46 -6.56
CA GLU A 46 -17.47 0.81 -5.19
C GLU A 46 -18.75 0.91 -4.36
N THR A 47 -18.87 0.05 -3.36
CA THR A 47 -20.04 -0.06 -2.49
C THR A 47 -19.64 0.09 -1.02
N ASP A 48 -20.35 0.93 -0.27
CA ASP A 48 -20.15 1.07 1.16
C ASP A 48 -20.95 0.04 1.96
N HIS A 49 -20.34 -0.45 3.03
CA HIS A 49 -20.96 -1.35 3.99
C HIS A 49 -20.74 -0.86 5.41
N VAL A 50 -21.82 -0.84 6.18
CA VAL A 50 -21.76 -0.61 7.63
C VAL A 50 -21.53 -1.95 8.32
N VAL A 51 -20.49 -2.02 9.15
CA VAL A 51 -20.20 -3.14 10.05
C VAL A 51 -20.58 -2.71 11.47
N PRO A 52 -21.72 -3.15 12.02
CA PRO A 52 -22.16 -2.73 13.35
C PRO A 52 -21.14 -3.04 14.45
N ALA A 53 -21.15 -2.26 15.52
CA ALA A 53 -20.30 -2.48 16.68
C ALA A 53 -20.39 -3.94 17.20
N LYS A 54 -19.24 -4.54 17.54
CA LYS A 54 -19.15 -5.91 18.10
C LYS A 54 -19.87 -6.97 17.26
N SER A 55 -19.89 -6.81 15.94
CA SER A 55 -20.61 -7.71 15.03
C SER A 55 -19.71 -8.25 13.93
N LYS A 56 -20.18 -9.30 13.25
CA LYS A 56 -19.54 -9.88 12.08
C LYS A 56 -20.55 -9.90 10.92
N ILE A 57 -20.15 -9.35 9.78
CA ILE A 57 -20.92 -9.42 8.53
C ILE A 57 -20.22 -10.32 7.51
N PHE A 58 -20.97 -10.74 6.50
CA PHE A 58 -20.48 -11.59 5.42
C PHE A 58 -20.87 -10.97 4.08
N LEU A 59 -19.88 -10.71 3.25
CA LEU A 59 -20.05 -10.22 1.89
C LEU A 59 -19.80 -11.38 0.93
N GLN A 60 -20.76 -11.66 0.06
CA GLN A 60 -20.59 -12.63 -1.01
C GLN A 60 -20.04 -11.91 -2.24
N LEU A 61 -18.91 -12.40 -2.74
CA LEU A 61 -18.29 -11.90 -3.96
C LEU A 61 -18.62 -12.88 -5.07
N SER A 62 -19.51 -12.46 -5.97
CA SER A 62 -19.85 -13.22 -7.17
C SER A 62 -18.89 -12.85 -8.28
N HIS A 63 -18.10 -13.83 -8.72
CA HIS A 63 -17.18 -13.64 -9.83
C HIS A 63 -17.92 -13.78 -11.18
N ASP A 64 -17.70 -12.84 -12.10
CA ASP A 64 -18.08 -13.03 -13.50
C ASP A 64 -16.98 -13.87 -14.21
N PRO A 65 -17.28 -15.12 -14.60
CA PRO A 65 -16.30 -16.00 -15.24
C PRO A 65 -15.80 -15.49 -16.60
N SER A 66 -16.45 -14.49 -17.20
CA SER A 66 -15.98 -13.84 -18.43
C SER A 66 -14.84 -12.83 -18.18
N ILE A 67 -14.63 -12.39 -16.94
CA ILE A 67 -13.59 -11.44 -16.54
C ILE A 67 -12.35 -12.22 -16.08
N SER A 68 -11.25 -12.10 -16.83
CA SER A 68 -10.02 -12.86 -16.56
C SER A 68 -9.26 -12.37 -15.31
N GLN A 69 -9.38 -11.08 -14.97
CA GLN A 69 -8.71 -10.44 -13.84
C GLN A 69 -9.70 -9.55 -13.08
N GLN A 70 -10.51 -10.16 -12.23
CA GLN A 70 -11.33 -9.44 -11.27
C GLN A 70 -10.63 -9.53 -9.91
N ASP A 71 -10.31 -8.39 -9.32
CA ASP A 71 -9.75 -8.27 -7.98
C ASP A 71 -10.70 -7.49 -7.09
N TYR A 72 -10.54 -7.64 -5.77
CA TYR A 72 -11.31 -6.87 -4.81
C TYR A 72 -10.39 -6.26 -3.78
N SER A 73 -10.76 -5.06 -3.33
CA SER A 73 -10.17 -4.48 -2.14
C SER A 73 -11.24 -3.99 -1.18
N LEU A 74 -10.90 -4.02 0.11
CA LEU A 74 -11.71 -3.40 1.16
C LEU A 74 -10.92 -2.23 1.74
N LEU A 75 -11.47 -1.03 1.66
CA LEU A 75 -10.93 0.17 2.26
C LEU A 75 -11.65 0.45 3.58
N ALA A 76 -10.93 0.45 4.69
CA ALA A 76 -11.45 0.80 6.00
C ALA A 76 -10.90 2.17 6.44
N LEU A 77 -11.79 3.16 6.64
CA LEU A 77 -11.41 4.56 6.84
C LEU A 77 -11.28 4.98 8.31
N ASP A 78 -11.78 4.17 9.24
CA ASP A 78 -11.87 4.47 10.67
C ASP A 78 -11.44 3.27 11.54
N ASN A 79 -10.34 3.41 12.30
CA ASN A 79 -9.80 2.37 13.19
C ASN A 79 -9.69 0.97 12.56
N PRO A 80 -9.01 0.81 11.41
CA PRO A 80 -8.94 -0.47 10.70
C PRO A 80 -8.35 -1.62 11.53
N LYS A 81 -7.54 -1.30 12.53
CA LYS A 81 -6.97 -2.28 13.48
C LYS A 81 -8.00 -3.02 14.32
N GLU A 82 -9.21 -2.48 14.45
CA GLU A 82 -10.32 -3.12 15.16
C GLU A 82 -11.18 -4.00 14.24
N LEU A 83 -10.88 -4.06 12.94
CA LEU A 83 -11.49 -5.00 12.01
C LEU A 83 -10.64 -6.27 11.94
N ALA A 84 -11.31 -7.42 11.99
CA ALA A 84 -10.73 -8.69 11.56
C ALA A 84 -11.42 -9.12 10.26
N ILE A 85 -10.62 -9.28 9.21
CA ILE A 85 -11.11 -9.65 7.88
C ILE A 85 -10.57 -11.02 7.54
N GLU A 86 -11.45 -11.89 7.06
CA GLU A 86 -11.11 -13.24 6.63
C GLU A 86 -11.79 -13.50 5.30
N THR A 87 -11.08 -14.16 4.40
CA THR A 87 -11.65 -14.60 3.14
C THR A 87 -11.79 -16.11 3.15
N HIS A 88 -12.94 -16.59 2.67
CA HIS A 88 -13.31 -17.99 2.67
C HIS A 88 -13.62 -18.42 1.25
N CYS A 89 -13.02 -19.53 0.83
CA CYS A 89 -13.26 -20.13 -0.47
C CYS A 89 -13.87 -21.52 -0.34
N ASN A 90 -15.13 -21.64 -0.76
CA ASN A 90 -15.99 -22.84 -0.79
C ASN A 90 -15.97 -23.73 0.47
N LEU A 91 -14.84 -24.29 0.91
CA LEU A 91 -14.74 -25.17 2.10
C LEU A 91 -13.37 -25.25 2.83
N ARG A 92 -12.25 -24.63 2.43
CA ARG A 92 -10.93 -24.93 3.07
C ARG A 92 -9.92 -23.81 3.30
N ASP A 93 -9.95 -22.71 2.58
CA ASP A 93 -8.88 -21.71 2.69
C ASP A 93 -9.38 -20.47 3.40
N ILE A 94 -8.93 -20.30 4.65
CA ILE A 94 -9.00 -19.03 5.39
C ILE A 94 -7.71 -18.28 5.09
N VAL A 95 -7.76 -17.32 4.18
CA VAL A 95 -6.69 -16.32 4.08
C VAL A 95 -7.14 -15.13 4.92
N ALA A 96 -6.41 -14.89 6.02
CA ALA A 96 -6.58 -13.65 6.76
C ALA A 96 -6.41 -12.49 5.79
N GLY A 97 -7.31 -11.52 5.81
CA GLY A 97 -7.10 -10.24 5.17
C GLY A 97 -6.05 -9.51 5.97
N ASP A 98 -4.78 -9.78 5.72
CA ASP A 98 -3.69 -8.91 6.13
C ASP A 98 -3.35 -7.98 4.96
N SER A 99 -3.02 -6.74 5.29
CA SER A 99 -2.60 -5.73 4.32
C SER A 99 -1.16 -5.99 3.83
N LEU A 100 -0.90 -7.21 3.31
CA LEU A 100 0.41 -7.77 2.89
C LEU A 100 1.11 -7.04 1.74
N GLU A 101 0.79 -5.78 1.55
CA GLU A 101 1.52 -4.83 0.75
C GLU A 101 2.78 -4.46 1.52
N GLY A 102 3.85 -5.23 1.33
CA GLY A 102 5.04 -5.18 2.19
C GLY A 102 6.32 -4.93 1.41
N GLY A 103 7.23 -4.16 1.98
CA GLY A 103 8.47 -3.75 1.32
C GLY A 103 9.47 -4.89 1.08
N VAL A 104 9.93 -5.51 2.16
CA VAL A 104 10.85 -6.66 2.16
C VAL A 104 10.21 -7.75 3.02
N VAL A 105 9.84 -8.87 2.41
CA VAL A 105 8.99 -9.89 3.04
C VAL A 105 9.76 -11.18 3.24
N TYR A 106 9.67 -11.76 4.44
CA TYR A 106 10.35 -13.00 4.79
C TYR A 106 9.35 -14.11 5.08
N TYR A 107 9.56 -15.28 4.45
CA TYR A 107 8.78 -16.48 4.69
C TYR A 107 9.67 -17.58 5.25
N LYS A 108 9.16 -18.27 6.27
CA LYS A 108 9.73 -19.53 6.73
C LYS A 108 9.13 -20.66 5.91
N ILE A 109 9.94 -21.33 5.11
CA ILE A 109 9.51 -22.39 4.20
C ILE A 109 9.89 -23.77 4.75
N ASN A 110 9.21 -24.81 4.26
CA ASN A 110 9.59 -26.20 4.51
C ASN A 110 10.28 -26.75 3.26
N PRO A 111 11.57 -27.13 3.32
CA PRO A 111 12.30 -27.61 2.14
C PRO A 111 11.75 -28.94 1.61
N ASN A 112 11.04 -29.71 2.46
CA ASN A 112 10.43 -30.99 2.08
C ASN A 112 9.00 -30.84 1.55
N ALA A 113 8.45 -29.64 1.51
CA ALA A 113 7.12 -29.37 0.98
C ALA A 113 7.20 -28.72 -0.41
N VAL A 114 6.15 -28.88 -1.20
CA VAL A 114 5.93 -28.05 -2.39
C VAL A 114 5.55 -26.65 -1.91
N ASN A 115 6.37 -25.65 -2.22
CA ASN A 115 6.12 -24.26 -1.89
C ASN A 115 5.79 -23.51 -3.20
N GLU A 116 4.52 -23.19 -3.42
CA GLU A 116 4.10 -22.32 -4.53
C GLU A 116 4.19 -20.86 -4.09
N VAL A 117 5.02 -20.08 -4.77
CA VAL A 117 5.14 -18.65 -4.55
C VAL A 117 4.18 -17.94 -5.50
N GLN A 118 3.39 -17.02 -4.96
CA GLN A 118 2.53 -16.13 -5.72
C GLN A 118 3.01 -14.69 -5.55
N LEU A 119 3.21 -13.99 -6.65
CA LEU A 119 3.69 -12.61 -6.71
C LEU A 119 2.65 -11.77 -7.45
N LYS A 120 2.01 -10.85 -6.75
CA LYS A 120 1.05 -9.91 -7.34
C LYS A 120 1.71 -8.55 -7.45
N ASN A 121 1.84 -8.05 -8.67
CA ASN A 121 2.24 -6.67 -8.86
C ASN A 121 1.06 -5.74 -8.57
N LEU A 122 1.28 -4.75 -7.72
CA LEU A 122 0.27 -3.74 -7.37
C LEU A 122 0.63 -2.38 -7.99
N PHE A 123 1.80 -2.28 -8.61
CA PHE A 123 2.22 -1.14 -9.40
C PHE A 123 1.68 -1.24 -10.83
N PRO A 124 1.13 -0.16 -11.41
CA PRO A 124 0.67 -0.12 -12.80
C PRO A 124 1.70 -0.49 -13.88
N GLY A 125 2.97 -0.21 -13.63
CA GLY A 125 4.04 -0.50 -14.58
C GLY A 125 4.76 -1.81 -14.24
N ARG A 126 5.89 -2.03 -14.91
CA ARG A 126 6.80 -3.14 -14.61
C ARG A 126 7.32 -3.07 -13.17
N ASN A 127 7.34 -4.22 -12.51
CA ASN A 127 8.02 -4.40 -11.23
C ASN A 127 8.88 -5.67 -11.26
N THR A 128 10.13 -5.53 -10.81
CA THR A 128 11.09 -6.64 -10.75
C THR A 128 11.17 -7.15 -9.32
N PHE A 129 10.89 -8.44 -9.16
CA PHE A 129 10.94 -9.15 -7.89
C PHE A 129 12.29 -9.86 -7.76
N TYR A 130 12.89 -9.76 -6.59
CA TYR A 130 14.10 -10.48 -6.20
C TYR A 130 13.76 -11.46 -5.10
N ILE A 131 14.02 -12.74 -5.34
CA ILE A 131 13.77 -13.84 -4.41
C ILE A 131 15.12 -14.43 -3.99
N GLU A 132 15.45 -14.28 -2.71
CA GLU A 132 16.68 -14.75 -2.10
C GLU A 132 16.39 -15.92 -1.16
N ASP A 133 17.10 -17.04 -1.32
CA ASP A 133 17.17 -18.09 -0.31
C ASP A 133 18.23 -17.72 0.73
N LEU A 134 17.80 -17.48 1.96
CA LEU A 134 18.68 -17.03 3.05
C LEU A 134 19.33 -18.17 3.82
N SER A 135 18.93 -19.42 3.58
CA SER A 135 19.50 -20.57 4.28
C SER A 135 20.46 -21.39 3.41
N ALA A 136 20.66 -20.98 2.16
CA ALA A 136 21.68 -21.55 1.31
C ALA A 136 23.07 -21.28 1.91
N THR A 137 23.88 -22.34 2.04
CA THR A 137 25.26 -22.27 2.55
C THR A 137 26.17 -21.44 1.65
N GLN A 138 25.83 -21.30 0.37
CA GLN A 138 26.41 -20.33 -0.54
C GLN A 138 25.35 -19.31 -0.94
N LYS A 139 25.71 -18.03 -0.88
CA LYS A 139 24.83 -16.94 -1.30
C LYS A 139 24.69 -16.96 -2.82
N ALA A 140 23.66 -17.65 -3.32
CA ALA A 140 23.29 -17.61 -4.71
C ALA A 140 22.82 -16.19 -5.10
N ALA A 141 22.94 -15.85 -6.39
CA ALA A 141 22.28 -14.65 -6.90
C ALA A 141 20.76 -14.76 -6.69
N PRO A 142 20.07 -13.65 -6.38
CA PRO A 142 18.62 -13.66 -6.28
C PRO A 142 18.00 -14.15 -7.60
N LEU A 143 16.91 -14.92 -7.49
CA LEU A 143 16.04 -15.17 -8.64
C LEU A 143 15.30 -13.86 -8.97
N GLU A 144 15.45 -13.39 -10.21
CA GLU A 144 14.80 -12.19 -10.71
C GLU A 144 13.56 -12.57 -11.54
N ILE A 145 12.43 -11.95 -11.23
CA ILE A 145 11.17 -12.17 -11.93
C ILE A 145 10.55 -10.81 -12.26
N ASP A 146 10.35 -10.55 -13.54
CA ASP A 146 9.62 -9.37 -13.98
C ASP A 146 8.13 -9.68 -14.10
N VAL A 147 7.31 -8.80 -13.53
CA VAL A 147 5.86 -8.84 -13.67
C VAL A 147 5.41 -7.47 -14.18
N GLU A 148 4.67 -7.48 -15.28
CA GLU A 148 4.14 -6.28 -15.91
C GLU A 148 2.72 -5.99 -15.43
N GLY A 149 2.33 -4.71 -15.45
CA GLY A 149 0.98 -4.31 -15.07
C GLY A 149 0.58 -4.81 -13.68
N ARG A 150 -0.72 -5.03 -13.47
CA ARG A 150 -1.24 -5.59 -12.21
C ARG A 150 -1.30 -7.12 -12.23
N ASP A 151 -0.40 -7.79 -12.95
CA ASP A 151 -0.47 -9.24 -13.14
C ASP A 151 -0.09 -10.05 -11.88
N LEU A 152 -0.56 -11.30 -11.86
CA LEU A 152 -0.23 -12.32 -10.87
C LEU A 152 0.69 -13.36 -11.50
N PHE A 153 1.89 -13.50 -10.96
CA PHE A 153 2.83 -14.55 -11.34
C PHE A 153 2.86 -15.66 -10.28
N LYS A 154 2.90 -16.93 -10.72
CA LYS A 154 2.96 -18.09 -9.84
C LYS A 154 4.07 -19.03 -10.28
N PHE A 155 4.83 -19.54 -9.34
CA PHE A 155 5.84 -20.57 -9.62
C PHE A 155 6.07 -21.46 -8.41
N THR A 156 6.53 -22.69 -8.65
CA THR A 156 6.98 -23.58 -7.58
C THR A 156 8.43 -23.29 -7.24
N LEU A 157 8.67 -22.91 -5.98
CA LEU A 157 10.01 -22.80 -5.45
C LEU A 157 10.61 -24.20 -5.31
N LYS A 158 11.84 -24.36 -5.80
CA LYS A 158 12.65 -25.57 -5.60
C LYS A 158 13.78 -25.25 -4.62
N PRO A 159 13.49 -25.21 -3.30
CA PRO A 159 14.51 -24.94 -2.30
C PRO A 159 15.56 -26.04 -2.27
N GLU A 160 16.79 -25.67 -1.86
CA GLU A 160 17.77 -26.65 -1.41
C GLU A 160 17.24 -27.39 -0.17
N PRO A 161 17.72 -28.61 0.12
CA PRO A 161 17.27 -29.38 1.29
C PRO A 161 17.45 -28.64 2.63
N THR A 162 18.35 -27.66 2.69
CA THR A 162 18.61 -26.84 3.88
C THR A 162 17.87 -25.51 3.90
N SER A 163 17.12 -25.15 2.85
CA SER A 163 16.40 -23.87 2.77
C SER A 163 15.26 -23.82 3.75
N THR A 164 15.31 -22.86 4.67
CA THR A 164 14.26 -22.63 5.68
C THR A 164 13.67 -21.23 5.58
N TRP A 165 14.29 -20.34 4.82
CA TRP A 165 13.93 -18.93 4.72
C TRP A 165 14.06 -18.40 3.31
N VAL A 166 13.03 -17.69 2.87
CA VAL A 166 13.02 -16.95 1.61
C VAL A 166 12.71 -15.50 1.89
N LYS A 167 13.45 -14.62 1.25
CA LYS A 167 13.22 -13.18 1.24
C LYS A 167 12.75 -12.76 -0.14
N ILE A 168 11.64 -12.03 -0.20
CA ILE A 168 11.06 -11.49 -1.41
C ILE A 168 11.09 -9.97 -1.32
N THR A 169 11.63 -9.33 -2.35
CA THR A 169 11.67 -7.86 -2.45
C THR A 169 11.29 -7.42 -3.85
N ALA A 170 10.74 -6.22 -3.97
CA ALA A 170 10.61 -5.51 -5.22
C ALA A 170 10.81 -4.01 -4.95
N ARG A 171 10.93 -3.19 -5.99
CA ARG A 171 11.08 -1.73 -5.80
C ARG A 171 9.73 -1.05 -5.59
N GLU A 172 8.78 -1.38 -6.44
CA GLU A 172 7.44 -0.78 -6.39
C GLU A 172 6.48 -1.67 -5.59
N ARG A 173 5.27 -1.17 -5.34
CA ARG A 173 4.28 -1.85 -4.49
C ARG A 173 3.93 -3.23 -5.03
N PHE A 174 3.96 -4.22 -4.16
CA PHE A 174 3.62 -5.59 -4.50
C PHE A 174 2.99 -6.30 -3.31
N ARG A 175 2.48 -7.49 -3.58
CA ARG A 175 2.14 -8.49 -2.57
C ARG A 175 2.77 -9.82 -2.94
N SER A 176 3.18 -10.58 -1.93
CA SER A 176 3.56 -11.98 -2.09
C SER A 176 2.76 -12.89 -1.15
N SER A 177 2.70 -14.16 -1.51
CA SER A 177 2.32 -15.25 -0.60
C SER A 177 3.08 -16.52 -0.96
N VAL A 178 3.24 -17.40 0.02
CA VAL A 178 3.81 -18.73 -0.21
C VAL A 178 2.78 -19.75 0.25
N ASN A 179 2.37 -20.62 -0.65
CA ASN A 179 1.35 -21.62 -0.41
C ASN A 179 2.02 -22.99 -0.35
N THR A 180 1.57 -23.82 0.58
CA THR A 180 1.91 -25.24 0.62
C THR A 180 0.69 -26.05 0.21
N SER A 181 0.81 -27.37 0.11
CA SER A 181 -0.32 -28.26 -0.20
C SER A 181 -1.47 -28.20 0.82
N SER A 182 -1.24 -27.64 2.00
CA SER A 182 -2.21 -27.65 3.10
C SER A 182 -2.57 -26.27 3.66
N THR A 183 -1.82 -25.21 3.35
CA THR A 183 -2.06 -23.88 3.91
C THR A 183 -1.34 -22.76 3.16
N VAL A 184 -1.83 -21.53 3.31
CA VAL A 184 -1.14 -20.30 2.92
C VAL A 184 -0.26 -19.84 4.08
N LEU A 185 1.05 -19.74 3.83
CA LEU A 185 2.01 -19.24 4.81
C LEU A 185 1.85 -17.72 4.93
N LYS A 186 1.72 -17.26 6.18
CA LYS A 186 1.85 -15.84 6.50
C LYS A 186 3.33 -15.44 6.44
N PRO A 187 3.66 -14.19 6.07
CA PRO A 187 5.00 -13.67 6.31
C PRO A 187 5.38 -13.88 7.76
N ALA A 188 6.58 -14.41 7.98
CA ALA A 188 7.12 -14.53 9.32
C ALA A 188 7.52 -13.15 9.87
N TYR A 189 7.95 -12.25 8.98
CA TYR A 189 8.32 -10.87 9.31
C TYR A 189 8.42 -10.00 8.04
N THR A 190 8.29 -8.68 8.21
CA THR A 190 8.35 -7.67 7.13
C THR A 190 9.26 -6.50 7.53
N GLU A 191 10.14 -6.08 6.63
CA GLU A 191 11.02 -4.92 6.79
C GLU A 191 10.62 -3.75 5.91
N PRO A 192 10.86 -2.51 6.38
CA PRO A 192 10.83 -1.34 5.51
C PRO A 192 11.84 -1.49 4.36
N GLN A 193 11.39 -1.22 3.13
CA GLN A 193 12.31 -0.95 2.01
C GLN A 193 13.26 0.19 2.38
N ARG A 194 14.53 0.11 2.00
CA ARG A 194 15.45 1.25 2.16
C ARG A 194 15.14 2.32 1.13
N SER A 195 15.07 3.57 1.57
CA SER A 195 14.80 4.68 0.65
C SER A 195 16.09 5.16 -0.04
N ILE A 196 15.94 5.70 -1.24
CA ILE A 196 16.97 6.40 -2.00
C ILE A 196 16.72 7.89 -1.82
N ALA A 197 17.58 8.56 -1.05
CA ALA A 197 17.54 10.01 -0.84
C ALA A 197 18.87 10.65 -1.20
N SER A 198 18.87 11.96 -1.48
CA SER A 198 20.06 12.77 -1.68
C SER A 198 20.27 13.72 -0.51
N THR A 199 21.52 13.98 -0.13
CA THR A 199 21.85 15.02 0.87
C THR A 199 21.72 16.45 0.31
N GLU A 200 21.56 16.59 -1.00
CA GLU A 200 21.39 17.88 -1.68
C GLU A 200 19.92 18.32 -1.77
N ASP A 201 19.00 17.38 -1.52
CA ASP A 201 17.56 17.60 -1.60
C ASP A 201 16.98 17.88 -0.21
N THR A 202 15.93 18.72 -0.13
CA THR A 202 15.18 18.94 1.11
C THR A 202 13.88 18.15 1.10
N TYR A 203 13.66 17.32 2.12
CA TYR A 203 12.49 16.45 2.23
C TYR A 203 11.56 16.92 3.33
N PHE A 204 10.27 16.83 3.07
CA PHE A 204 9.22 17.20 4.02
C PHE A 204 8.20 16.08 4.15
N LEU A 205 7.79 15.83 5.39
CA LEU A 205 6.70 14.93 5.72
C LEU A 205 5.37 15.67 5.60
N MET A 206 4.52 15.15 4.73
CA MET A 206 3.12 15.56 4.61
C MET A 206 2.25 14.65 5.47
N GLY A 207 1.32 15.25 6.21
CA GLY A 207 0.35 14.50 7.01
C GLY A 207 -0.96 15.24 7.19
N ALA A 208 -2.00 14.48 7.51
CA ALA A 208 -3.31 15.01 7.83
C ALA A 208 -3.27 16.03 8.99
N SER A 209 -4.06 17.09 8.92
CA SER A 209 -4.04 18.21 9.87
C SER A 209 -4.31 17.76 11.32
N ASP A 210 -5.18 16.78 11.48
CA ASP A 210 -5.56 16.14 12.75
C ASP A 210 -4.63 15.01 13.21
N ASN A 211 -3.60 14.67 12.42
CA ASN A 211 -2.61 13.62 12.67
C ASN A 211 -3.17 12.18 12.68
N THR A 212 -4.36 11.94 12.15
CA THR A 212 -4.96 10.59 12.11
C THR A 212 -4.76 9.89 10.77
N GLY A 213 -4.53 10.63 9.69
CA GLY A 213 -4.40 10.08 8.33
C GLY A 213 -3.02 9.53 7.97
N ASP A 214 -2.98 8.89 6.80
CA ASP A 214 -1.75 8.42 6.16
C ASP A 214 -0.77 9.57 5.88
N GLN A 215 0.51 9.24 5.66
CA GLN A 215 1.56 10.21 5.39
C GLN A 215 2.22 9.98 4.04
N PHE A 216 2.86 11.01 3.51
CA PHE A 216 3.69 10.90 2.31
C PHE A 216 4.86 11.88 2.37
N ILE A 217 5.90 11.64 1.59
CA ILE A 217 7.11 12.46 1.59
C ILE A 217 7.16 13.26 0.30
N VAL A 218 7.42 14.57 0.43
CA VAL A 218 7.66 15.45 -0.71
C VAL A 218 9.10 15.94 -0.70
N LYS A 219 9.68 16.05 -1.88
CA LYS A 219 10.99 16.65 -2.12
C LYS A 219 10.77 18.05 -2.66
N ILE A 220 11.44 19.05 -2.07
CA ILE A 220 11.38 20.45 -2.51
C ILE A 220 12.79 20.93 -2.82
N LYS A 221 12.98 21.46 -4.05
CA LYS A 221 14.26 21.99 -4.52
C LYS A 221 14.32 23.52 -4.51
N ASP A 222 13.19 24.19 -4.72
CA ASP A 222 13.13 25.66 -4.74
C ASP A 222 13.34 26.23 -3.32
N PRO A 223 14.41 27.00 -3.07
CA PRO A 223 14.67 27.60 -1.76
C PRO A 223 13.51 28.46 -1.23
N ALA A 224 12.76 29.13 -2.11
CA ALA A 224 11.61 29.94 -1.70
C ALA A 224 10.46 29.07 -1.19
N MET A 225 10.23 27.90 -1.80
CA MET A 225 9.25 26.92 -1.33
C MET A 225 9.71 26.21 -0.06
N VAL A 226 11.01 25.93 0.08
CA VAL A 226 11.60 25.41 1.32
C VAL A 226 11.35 26.37 2.47
N GLN A 227 11.53 27.68 2.26
CA GLN A 227 11.25 28.67 3.30
C GLN A 227 9.77 28.69 3.69
N LYS A 228 8.86 28.71 2.71
CA LYS A 228 7.41 28.64 2.97
C LYS A 228 7.01 27.35 3.71
N ALA A 229 7.65 26.24 3.40
CA ALA A 229 7.45 24.96 4.09
C ALA A 229 7.86 25.05 5.57
N ARG A 230 9.03 25.63 5.85
CA ARG A 230 9.51 25.88 7.22
C ARG A 230 8.63 26.87 7.98
N ASP A 231 8.11 27.88 7.30
CA ASP A 231 7.16 28.85 7.88
C ASP A 231 5.85 28.16 8.29
N GLN A 232 5.36 27.18 7.52
CA GLN A 232 4.20 26.38 7.89
C GLN A 232 4.48 25.47 9.10
N ILE A 233 5.67 24.88 9.19
CA ILE A 233 6.07 24.04 10.35
C ILE A 233 6.09 24.89 11.63
N THR A 234 6.67 26.08 11.57
CA THR A 234 6.76 27.00 12.71
C THR A 234 5.42 27.63 13.07
N ASN A 235 4.51 27.75 12.09
CA ASN A 235 3.16 28.30 12.28
C ASN A 235 2.06 27.30 11.84
N PRO A 236 1.80 26.21 12.60
CA PRO A 236 0.85 25.17 12.20
C PRO A 236 -0.60 25.64 12.02
N LYS A 237 -0.95 26.82 12.55
CA LYS A 237 -2.26 27.46 12.33
C LYS A 237 -2.45 27.96 10.90
N LEU A 238 -1.37 28.13 10.14
CA LEU A 238 -1.43 28.47 8.72
C LEU A 238 -2.03 27.29 7.94
N GLN A 239 -3.25 27.46 7.45
CA GLN A 239 -3.97 26.46 6.67
C GLN A 239 -3.49 26.39 5.21
N LYS A 240 -2.17 26.45 4.99
CA LYS A 240 -1.59 26.41 3.66
C LYS A 240 -1.70 25.00 3.07
N ILE A 241 -2.24 24.92 1.87
CA ILE A 241 -2.36 23.72 1.04
C ILE A 241 -1.14 23.67 0.11
N VAL A 242 -0.54 22.48 -0.01
CA VAL A 242 0.57 22.22 -0.92
C VAL A 242 0.01 21.81 -2.28
N PHE A 243 0.37 22.55 -3.33
CA PHE A 243 0.05 22.23 -4.72
C PHE A 243 1.24 21.58 -5.38
N ALA A 244 1.08 20.37 -5.89
CA ALA A 244 2.18 19.61 -6.43
C ALA A 244 1.81 18.86 -7.71
N LYS A 245 2.78 18.69 -8.61
CA LYS A 245 2.71 17.72 -9.70
C LYS A 245 3.08 16.34 -9.19
N ILE A 246 2.46 15.32 -9.75
CA ILE A 246 2.69 13.91 -9.41
C ILE A 246 3.09 13.10 -10.64
N ALA A 247 3.72 11.96 -10.40
CA ALA A 247 3.97 10.93 -11.40
C ALA A 247 3.83 9.53 -10.77
N LEU A 248 3.71 8.51 -11.63
CA LEU A 248 3.80 7.12 -11.20
C LEU A 248 5.20 6.79 -10.68
N GLY A 249 5.24 5.88 -9.72
CA GLY A 249 6.45 5.41 -9.04
C GLY A 249 6.80 6.24 -7.81
N SER A 250 7.40 5.58 -6.84
CA SER A 250 7.75 6.13 -5.52
C SER A 250 8.90 7.14 -5.51
N GLN A 251 9.64 7.27 -6.61
CA GLN A 251 11.00 7.84 -6.67
C GLN A 251 11.99 7.19 -5.66
N GLY A 252 11.65 6.03 -5.09
CA GLY A 252 12.45 5.34 -4.09
C GLY A 252 12.42 5.97 -2.69
N TYR A 253 11.57 6.94 -2.41
CA TYR A 253 11.46 7.54 -1.07
C TYR A 253 10.03 7.81 -0.61
N ASN A 254 9.06 7.97 -1.52
CA ASN A 254 7.72 8.37 -1.14
C ASN A 254 6.99 7.22 -0.44
N ARG A 255 6.66 7.40 0.85
CA ARG A 255 6.09 6.34 1.66
C ARG A 255 5.24 6.86 2.80
N ASN A 256 4.45 5.94 3.36
CA ASN A 256 3.74 6.19 4.60
C ASN A 256 4.63 5.96 5.82
N MET A 257 5.02 7.04 6.49
CA MET A 257 5.93 6.97 7.64
C MET A 257 5.27 6.46 8.92
N THR A 258 3.94 6.30 8.97
CA THR A 258 3.24 5.61 10.08
C THR A 258 3.10 4.11 9.86
N LYS A 259 3.38 3.61 8.65
CA LYS A 259 3.28 2.20 8.21
C LYS A 259 4.53 1.82 7.41
N LYS A 260 5.70 1.91 8.05
CA LYS A 260 7.03 1.86 7.39
C LYS A 260 7.33 0.50 6.76
N GLU A 261 6.76 -0.55 7.33
CA GLU A 261 6.82 -1.93 6.85
C GLU A 261 6.11 -2.14 5.50
N LYS A 262 5.18 -1.24 5.15
CA LYS A 262 4.51 -1.28 3.86
C LYS A 262 5.43 -0.83 2.73
N SER A 263 5.09 -1.27 1.53
CA SER A 263 5.78 -0.80 0.33
C SER A 263 5.66 0.72 0.19
N PHE A 264 6.54 1.30 -0.63
CA PHE A 264 6.37 2.68 -1.07
C PHE A 264 5.00 2.93 -1.74
N TRP A 265 4.62 4.21 -1.78
CA TRP A 265 3.50 4.65 -2.61
C TRP A 265 3.84 4.40 -4.09
N SER A 266 2.85 4.00 -4.89
CA SER A 266 2.99 3.77 -6.34
C SER A 266 3.03 5.07 -7.15
N TRP A 267 3.16 6.21 -6.47
CA TRP A 267 3.20 7.55 -7.01
C TRP A 267 4.15 8.41 -6.17
N SER A 268 4.54 9.57 -6.69
CA SER A 268 5.35 10.54 -5.96
C SER A 268 5.12 11.96 -6.44
N VAL A 269 5.44 12.92 -5.59
CA VAL A 269 5.51 14.34 -5.97
C VAL A 269 6.79 14.59 -6.76
N THR A 270 6.63 15.13 -7.97
CA THR A 270 7.74 15.51 -8.85
C THR A 270 8.14 16.98 -8.68
N GLU A 271 7.18 17.84 -8.34
CA GLU A 271 7.39 19.27 -8.18
C GLU A 271 6.35 19.87 -7.23
N VAL A 272 6.79 20.66 -6.24
CA VAL A 272 5.90 21.53 -5.46
C VAL A 272 5.81 22.88 -6.17
N THR A 273 4.63 23.17 -6.71
CA THR A 273 4.37 24.36 -7.54
C THR A 273 3.90 25.56 -6.73
N ASN A 274 3.23 25.33 -5.59
CA ASN A 274 2.77 26.42 -4.73
C ASN A 274 2.44 25.93 -3.30
N ILE A 275 2.43 26.86 -2.34
CA ILE A 275 1.96 26.67 -0.97
C ILE A 275 1.04 27.87 -0.65
N SER A 276 -0.28 27.65 -0.59
CA SER A 276 -1.30 28.73 -0.62
C SER A 276 -2.51 28.41 0.26
N ASP A 277 -3.29 29.43 0.67
CA ASP A 277 -4.48 29.27 1.52
C ASP A 277 -5.74 28.83 0.75
N PHE A 278 -5.75 29.00 -0.57
CA PHE A 278 -6.94 28.75 -1.38
C PHE A 278 -6.79 27.49 -2.23
N GLY A 279 -7.65 26.50 -1.98
CA GLY A 279 -7.87 25.35 -2.84
C GLY A 279 -9.18 25.46 -3.64
N SER A 280 -9.35 24.57 -4.60
CA SER A 280 -10.63 24.34 -5.27
C SER A 280 -11.24 23.01 -4.83
N THR A 281 -12.43 22.65 -5.30
CA THR A 281 -13.03 21.33 -5.05
C THR A 281 -12.20 20.16 -5.58
N ALA A 282 -11.26 20.42 -6.51
CA ALA A 282 -10.30 19.43 -7.00
C ALA A 282 -9.26 19.02 -5.93
N CYS A 283 -9.24 19.70 -4.78
CA CYS A 283 -8.37 19.41 -3.65
C CYS A 283 -8.94 18.35 -2.69
N ASN A 284 -10.12 17.81 -2.98
CA ASN A 284 -10.70 16.71 -2.22
C ASN A 284 -9.92 15.42 -2.51
N GLY A 285 -9.40 14.78 -1.47
CA GLY A 285 -8.67 13.52 -1.59
C GLY A 285 -7.66 13.31 -0.46
N PHE A 286 -7.08 12.12 -0.44
CA PHE A 286 -6.04 11.70 0.50
C PHE A 286 -5.10 10.68 -0.18
N PRO A 287 -3.90 10.43 0.37
CA PRO A 287 -2.87 9.59 -0.22
C PRO A 287 -3.34 8.22 -0.68
N GLN A 288 -4.15 7.52 0.11
CA GLN A 288 -4.63 6.19 -0.26
C GLN A 288 -5.66 6.23 -1.39
N MET A 289 -6.58 7.20 -1.40
CA MET A 289 -7.50 7.39 -2.53
C MET A 289 -6.73 7.61 -3.84
N LEU A 290 -5.64 8.39 -3.77
CA LEU A 290 -4.76 8.57 -4.92
C LEU A 290 -4.00 7.28 -5.26
N GLU A 291 -3.49 6.55 -4.27
CA GLU A 291 -2.81 5.26 -4.49
C GLU A 291 -3.69 4.27 -5.24
N ASP A 292 -4.96 4.16 -4.86
CA ASP A 292 -5.92 3.27 -5.50
C ASP A 292 -6.16 3.71 -6.97
N GLN A 293 -6.26 5.01 -7.23
CA GLN A 293 -6.54 5.54 -8.56
C GLN A 293 -5.33 6.23 -9.21
N ALA A 294 -4.10 5.75 -8.95
CA ALA A 294 -2.89 6.48 -9.28
C ALA A 294 -2.74 6.78 -10.77
N GLU A 295 -3.04 5.82 -11.65
CA GLU A 295 -3.00 6.00 -13.11
C GLU A 295 -4.00 7.06 -13.57
N THR A 296 -5.25 6.94 -13.13
CA THR A 296 -6.31 7.89 -13.47
C THR A 296 -5.95 9.30 -13.01
N TRP A 297 -5.40 9.44 -11.80
CA TRP A 297 -5.03 10.74 -11.25
C TRP A 297 -3.86 11.37 -11.99
N VAL A 298 -2.82 10.58 -12.29
CA VAL A 298 -1.62 11.03 -13.02
C VAL A 298 -1.97 11.39 -14.47
N ASN A 299 -2.77 10.57 -15.15
CA ASN A 299 -3.16 10.79 -16.55
C ASN A 299 -4.25 11.88 -16.72
N GLY A 300 -5.04 12.13 -15.68
CA GLY A 300 -6.06 13.17 -15.66
C GLY A 300 -5.47 14.54 -15.31
N LEU A 301 -5.47 14.88 -14.01
CA LEU A 301 -5.02 16.20 -13.55
C LEU A 301 -3.49 16.29 -13.40
N GLY A 302 -2.83 15.15 -13.14
CA GLY A 302 -1.37 15.10 -12.91
C GLY A 302 -0.90 15.92 -11.72
N LYS A 303 -1.82 16.31 -10.82
CA LYS A 303 -1.57 17.24 -9.72
C LYS A 303 -2.39 16.88 -8.48
N ILE A 304 -1.88 17.29 -7.31
CA ILE A 304 -2.54 17.16 -6.02
C ILE A 304 -2.59 18.49 -5.29
N CYS A 305 -3.60 18.63 -4.43
CA CYS A 305 -3.71 19.71 -3.46
C CYS A 305 -4.54 19.30 -2.23
N PHE A 306 -4.24 18.15 -1.61
CA PHE A 306 -5.09 17.58 -0.55
C PHE A 306 -5.45 18.59 0.56
N TRP A 307 -6.74 18.94 0.62
CA TRP A 307 -7.25 20.03 1.45
C TRP A 307 -6.88 19.90 2.93
N SER A 308 -6.91 18.68 3.45
CA SER A 308 -6.67 18.39 4.87
C SER A 308 -5.20 18.11 5.20
N TYR A 309 -4.27 18.16 4.25
CA TYR A 309 -2.86 17.78 4.45
C TYR A 309 -1.94 18.99 4.57
N ARG A 310 -0.98 18.91 5.49
CA ARG A 310 -0.05 19.99 5.82
C ARG A 310 1.37 19.45 5.88
N ILE A 311 2.34 20.34 5.70
CA ILE A 311 3.74 20.04 6.00
C ILE A 311 3.86 19.94 7.53
N LYS A 312 4.30 18.78 8.00
CA LYS A 312 4.42 18.46 9.44
C LYS A 312 5.83 18.64 9.94
N LYS A 313 6.82 18.27 9.11
CA LYS A 313 8.21 18.16 9.52
C LYS A 313 9.13 18.21 8.31
N GLU A 314 10.28 18.84 8.47
CA GLU A 314 11.44 18.66 7.59
C GLU A 314 12.20 17.42 8.05
N LEU A 315 12.46 16.51 7.11
CA LEU A 315 13.08 15.21 7.38
C LEU A 315 14.58 15.30 7.14
N THR A 316 15.37 14.71 8.03
CA THR A 316 16.80 14.51 7.78
C THR A 316 17.02 13.38 6.78
N TYR A 317 18.22 13.33 6.17
CA TYR A 317 18.63 12.23 5.30
C TYR A 317 18.44 10.86 5.96
N ASP A 318 18.81 10.72 7.23
CA ASP A 318 18.67 9.48 7.98
C ASP A 318 17.20 9.10 8.21
N GLU A 319 16.32 10.08 8.46
CA GLU A 319 14.89 9.82 8.65
C GLU A 319 14.22 9.33 7.37
N VAL A 320 14.68 9.79 6.19
CA VAL A 320 14.17 9.33 4.90
C VAL A 320 14.71 7.94 4.57
N THR A 321 16.02 7.71 4.71
CA THR A 321 16.71 6.49 4.26
C THR A 321 16.58 5.31 5.21
N ASN A 322 16.59 5.59 6.52
CA ASN A 322 16.55 4.60 7.59
C ASN A 322 15.37 4.88 8.53
N PRO A 323 14.13 4.70 8.05
CA PRO A 323 12.96 4.92 8.89
C PRO A 323 12.94 3.86 10.00
N LYS A 324 13.39 4.24 11.20
CA LYS A 324 13.42 3.40 12.41
C LYS A 324 12.03 2.98 12.88
#